data_AF-A0A3S2A481-F1
#
_entry.id   AF-A0A3S2A481-F1
#
_cell.length_a   1.000
_cell.length_b   1.000
_cell.length_c   1.000
_cell.angle_alpha   90.00
_cell.angle_beta   90.00
_cell.angle_gamma   90.00
#
_symmetry.space_group_name_H-M   'P 1'
#
loop_
_entity.id
_entity.type
_entity.pdbx_description
1 polymer ?
#
loop_
_entity_poly.entity_id
_entity_poly.type
_entity_poly.pdbx_seq_one_letter_code
_entity_poly.pdbx_strand_id
1 'polypeptide(L)'
;KGYVAADGCCDSIRHVRALLSLDGKFYLAQRFAIDWEQIDDNNTLVVGDLKVPANYHIYGKPILAVADGTVVGTRDDLQDQVPGALPANLPIDEANGNFVVLDIGSGLFVNYAHMRPGSIKVKLGDKVQRGDQI
;
A
#
# COMPACT_ATOMS: atom_id res chain seq x y z
N LYS A 1 -1.54 2.74 21.49
CA LYS A 1 -1.90 2.02 20.23
C LYS A 1 -2.42 2.97 19.17
N GLY A 2 -1.55 3.36 18.23
CA GLY A 2 -1.89 4.33 17.21
C GLY A 2 -1.48 3.84 15.83
N TYR A 3 -2.16 4.39 14.82
CA TYR A 3 -1.58 4.47 13.49
C TYR A 3 -0.96 5.85 13.33
N VAL A 4 0.20 5.89 12.68
CA VAL A 4 0.88 7.12 12.29
C VAL A 4 0.75 7.24 10.76
N ALA A 5 0.43 8.44 10.29
CA ALA A 5 0.50 8.75 8.86
C ALA A 5 1.95 9.13 8.53
N ALA A 6 2.72 8.19 8.00
CA ALA A 6 4.06 8.40 7.47
C ALA A 6 4.00 8.76 5.98
N ASP A 7 5.04 9.44 5.50
CA ASP A 7 5.29 9.84 4.10
C ASP A 7 4.16 10.57 3.33
N GLY A 8 3.02 10.86 3.97
CA GLY A 8 1.85 11.48 3.35
C GLY A 8 1.75 13.00 3.49
N CYS A 9 2.74 13.68 4.09
CA CYS A 9 2.72 15.14 4.23
C CYS A 9 3.76 15.85 3.37
N CYS A 10 3.41 17.11 3.08
CA CYS A 10 4.37 18.21 3.03
C CYS A 10 5.36 18.10 1.85
N ASP A 11 6.63 17.91 2.15
CA ASP A 11 7.77 17.86 1.24
C ASP A 11 8.31 16.44 1.04
N SER A 12 7.57 15.40 1.46
CA SER A 12 7.90 13.99 1.21
C SER A 12 8.24 13.75 -0.25
N ILE A 13 9.49 13.35 -0.48
CA ILE A 13 10.03 13.05 -1.81
C ILE A 13 9.66 11.64 -2.30
N ARG A 14 9.16 10.77 -1.41
CA ARG A 14 8.79 9.39 -1.72
C ARG A 14 7.37 9.26 -2.27
N HIS A 15 6.44 10.12 -1.84
CA HIS A 15 5.05 10.11 -2.29
C HIS A 15 4.61 11.48 -2.82
N VAL A 16 4.46 12.48 -1.94
CA VAL A 16 3.82 13.78 -2.25
C VAL A 16 4.47 14.52 -3.43
N ARG A 17 5.79 14.40 -3.58
CA ARG A 17 6.59 15.03 -4.65
C ARG A 17 7.24 14.03 -5.61
N ALA A 18 6.86 12.75 -5.54
CA ALA A 18 7.45 11.70 -6.37
C ALA A 18 6.91 11.75 -7.81
N LEU A 19 7.70 12.30 -8.73
CA LEU A 19 7.41 12.26 -10.15
C LEU A 19 7.89 10.95 -10.75
N LEU A 20 6.97 10.16 -11.27
CA LEU A 20 7.24 8.91 -11.97
C LEU A 20 7.31 9.19 -13.47
N SER A 21 8.40 8.81 -14.12
CA SER A 21 8.52 8.85 -15.57
C SER A 21 7.97 7.55 -16.17
N LEU A 22 6.86 7.64 -16.90
CA LEU A 22 6.23 6.51 -17.59
C LEU A 22 5.95 6.92 -19.04
N ASP A 23 6.44 6.14 -20.00
CA ASP A 23 6.25 6.35 -21.44
C ASP A 23 6.52 7.79 -21.92
N GLY A 24 7.61 8.38 -21.43
CA GLY A 24 8.04 9.73 -21.81
C GLY A 24 7.21 10.86 -21.17
N LYS A 25 6.35 10.56 -20.20
CA LYS A 25 5.56 11.54 -19.44
C LYS A 25 5.84 11.43 -17.94
N PHE A 26 5.64 12.52 -17.23
CA PHE A 26 5.73 12.55 -15.77
C PHE A 26 4.34 12.45 -15.14
N TYR A 27 4.23 11.58 -14.13
CA TYR A 27 3.03 11.36 -13.35
C TYR A 27 3.31 11.61 -11.87
N LEU A 28 2.47 12.43 -11.23
CA LEU A 28 2.47 12.63 -9.78
C LEU A 28 1.35 11.78 -9.15
N ALA A 29 1.41 10.46 -9.38
CA ALA A 29 0.32 9.53 -9.07
C ALA A 29 0.10 9.33 -7.56
N GLN A 30 1.13 9.59 -6.76
CA GLN A 30 1.17 9.32 -5.32
C GLN A 30 0.99 10.58 -4.45
N ARG A 31 0.49 11.68 -5.02
CA ARG A 31 0.37 12.98 -4.32
C ARG A 31 -0.39 12.89 -2.98
N PHE A 32 -1.38 12.00 -2.91
CA PHE A 32 -2.25 11.81 -1.77
C PHE A 32 -2.02 10.45 -1.08
N ALA A 33 -0.95 9.75 -1.41
CA ALA A 33 -0.61 8.49 -0.77
C ALA A 33 -0.19 8.73 0.69
N ILE A 34 -0.51 7.78 1.56
CA ILE A 34 -0.15 7.78 2.98
C ILE A 34 0.37 6.40 3.29
N ASP A 35 1.56 6.33 3.89
CA ASP A 35 2.04 5.12 4.51
C ASP A 35 1.47 5.07 5.93
N TRP A 36 0.48 4.21 6.14
CA TRP A 36 -0.01 3.96 7.50
C TRP A 36 0.96 3.03 8.19
N GLU A 37 1.42 3.44 9.37
CA GLU A 37 2.31 2.63 10.20
C GLU A 37 1.68 2.39 11.58
N GLN A 38 1.87 1.22 12.17
CA GLN A 38 1.33 0.92 13.51
C GLN A 38 2.42 1.01 14.57
N ILE A 39 2.14 1.75 15.65
CA ILE A 39 3.03 1.88 16.81
C ILE A 39 2.48 1.16 18.05
N ASP A 40 3.39 0.55 18.82
CA ASP A 40 3.11 0.03 20.15
C ASP A 40 3.09 1.13 21.24
N ASP A 41 2.91 0.72 22.50
CA ASP A 41 2.83 1.67 23.62
C ASP A 41 4.20 2.26 24.00
N ASN A 42 5.29 1.74 23.44
CA ASN A 42 6.64 2.30 23.52
C ASN A 42 6.98 3.20 22.31
N ASN A 43 6.01 3.48 21.44
CA ASN A 43 6.19 4.21 20.18
C ASN A 43 7.18 3.55 19.20
N THR A 44 7.27 2.22 19.22
CA THR A 44 8.06 1.45 18.27
C THR A 44 7.19 0.89 17.16
N LEU A 45 7.76 0.78 15.95
CA LEU A 45 7.12 0.20 14.77
C LEU A 45 7.37 -1.31 14.64
N VAL A 46 8.52 -1.74 15.19
CA VAL A 46 9.08 -3.07 15.06
C VAL A 46 9.65 -3.50 16.39
N VAL A 47 9.44 -4.78 16.74
CA VAL A 47 10.15 -5.45 17.83
C VAL A 47 10.92 -6.62 17.25
N GLY A 48 12.25 -6.52 17.25
CA GLY A 48 13.16 -7.54 16.69
C GLY A 48 13.93 -7.03 15.47
N ASP A 49 14.31 -7.95 14.59
CA ASP A 49 15.04 -7.64 13.36
C ASP A 49 14.15 -6.90 12.35
N LEU A 50 14.59 -5.73 11.89
CA LEU A 50 13.93 -4.91 10.86
C LEU A 50 13.86 -5.60 9.49
N LYS A 51 14.65 -6.64 9.26
CA LYS A 51 14.64 -7.40 8.00
C LYS A 51 13.54 -8.46 7.91
N VAL A 52 12.78 -8.65 8.99
CA VAL A 52 11.71 -9.65 9.06
C VAL A 52 10.36 -8.94 9.09
N PRO A 53 9.54 -9.01 8.02
CA PRO A 53 8.25 -8.33 7.94
C PRO A 53 7.32 -8.62 9.13
N ALA A 54 7.30 -9.87 9.61
CA ALA A 54 6.48 -10.29 10.74
C ALA A 54 6.81 -9.59 12.08
N ASN A 55 7.98 -8.92 12.19
CA ASN A 55 8.33 -8.15 13.38
C ASN A 55 7.72 -6.74 13.39
N TYR A 56 7.17 -6.27 12.27
CA TYR A 56 6.44 -5.00 12.18
C TYR A 56 5.04 -5.15 12.77
N HIS A 57 4.63 -4.22 13.62
CA HIS A 57 3.32 -4.32 14.29
C HIS A 57 2.15 -4.34 13.31
N ILE A 58 2.27 -3.61 12.19
CA ILE A 58 1.22 -3.50 11.17
C ILE A 58 1.11 -4.75 10.27
N TYR A 59 2.13 -5.61 10.24
CA TYR A 59 2.17 -6.72 9.29
C TYR A 59 0.99 -7.68 9.51
N GLY A 60 0.27 -7.97 8.42
CA GLY A 60 -0.89 -8.87 8.42
C GLY A 60 -2.13 -8.32 9.13
N LYS A 61 -2.18 -7.04 9.49
CA LYS A 61 -3.41 -6.40 9.99
C LYS A 61 -4.46 -6.29 8.89
N PRO A 62 -5.76 -6.34 9.23
CA PRO A 62 -6.83 -6.08 8.27
C PRO A 62 -6.69 -4.71 7.62
N ILE A 63 -6.87 -4.66 6.31
CA ILE A 63 -6.96 -3.42 5.53
C ILE A 63 -8.42 -3.25 5.15
N LEU A 64 -8.94 -2.04 5.33
CA LEU A 64 -10.34 -1.73 5.12
C LEU A 64 -10.50 -0.81 3.91
N ALA A 65 -11.54 -1.04 3.12
CA ALA A 65 -11.94 -0.14 2.06
C ALA A 65 -12.26 1.25 2.63
N VAL A 66 -11.58 2.30 2.14
CA VAL A 66 -11.79 3.68 2.61
C VAL A 66 -13.06 4.32 2.04
N ALA A 67 -13.61 3.74 0.98
CA ALA A 67 -14.80 4.19 0.27
C ALA A 67 -15.49 3.00 -0.41
N ASP A 68 -16.76 3.19 -0.77
CA ASP A 68 -17.48 2.27 -1.65
C ASP A 68 -16.80 2.23 -3.02
N GLY A 69 -16.76 1.07 -3.67
CA GLY A 69 -16.10 0.95 -4.96
C GLY A 69 -16.22 -0.40 -5.62
N THR A 70 -15.59 -0.52 -6.78
CA THR A 70 -15.44 -1.78 -7.51
C THR A 70 -13.96 -2.10 -7.66
N VAL A 71 -13.56 -3.35 -7.40
CA VAL A 71 -12.18 -3.81 -7.59
C VAL A 71 -11.86 -3.84 -9.08
N VAL A 72 -10.91 -3.03 -9.51
CA VAL A 72 -10.48 -2.91 -10.93
C VAL A 72 -9.04 -3.39 -11.17
N GLY A 73 -8.32 -3.74 -10.11
CA GLY A 73 -7.01 -4.38 -10.18
C GLY A 73 -6.70 -5.09 -8.86
N THR A 74 -6.03 -6.23 -8.94
CA THR A 74 -5.58 -6.96 -7.75
C THR A 74 -4.44 -7.92 -8.09
N ARG A 75 -3.55 -8.17 -7.13
CA ARG A 75 -2.47 -9.17 -7.19
C ARG A 75 -2.16 -9.67 -5.77
N ASP A 76 -2.04 -10.99 -5.59
CA ASP A 76 -1.83 -11.61 -4.27
C ASP A 76 -0.82 -12.78 -4.28
N ASP A 77 0.03 -12.85 -5.32
CA ASP A 77 0.94 -13.98 -5.58
C ASP A 77 2.42 -13.66 -5.31
N LEU A 78 2.77 -12.40 -5.08
CA LEU A 78 4.14 -11.99 -4.80
C LEU A 78 4.54 -12.36 -3.38
N GLN A 79 5.77 -12.82 -3.20
CA GLN A 79 6.34 -13.08 -1.88
C GLN A 79 6.85 -11.79 -1.24
N ASP A 80 6.80 -11.72 0.09
CA ASP A 80 7.39 -10.62 0.84
C ASP A 80 8.87 -10.43 0.48
N GLN A 81 9.26 -9.17 0.35
CA GLN A 81 10.66 -8.78 0.18
C GLN A 81 11.28 -8.43 1.53
N VAL A 82 12.61 -8.47 1.61
CA VAL A 82 13.34 -8.05 2.80
C VAL A 82 13.31 -6.51 2.90
N PRO A 83 12.76 -5.93 3.99
CA PRO A 83 12.74 -4.47 4.15
C PRO A 83 14.14 -3.85 4.19
N GLY A 84 14.23 -2.60 3.73
CA GLY A 84 15.44 -1.78 3.84
C GLY A 84 16.33 -1.72 2.59
N ALA A 85 16.01 -2.46 1.53
CA ALA A 85 16.67 -2.34 0.22
C ALA A 85 15.64 -2.29 -0.91
N LEU A 86 15.85 -1.38 -1.86
CA LEU A 86 15.05 -1.33 -3.07
C LEU A 86 15.51 -2.43 -4.04
N PRO A 87 14.60 -3.22 -4.62
CA PRO A 87 14.96 -4.20 -5.64
C PRO A 87 15.49 -3.50 -6.89
N ALA A 88 16.52 -4.09 -7.51
CA ALA A 88 17.03 -3.64 -8.80
C ALA A 88 16.19 -4.23 -9.94
N ASN A 89 15.89 -3.41 -10.95
CA ASN A 89 15.17 -3.82 -12.17
C ASN A 89 13.79 -4.46 -11.92
N LEU A 90 13.05 -3.97 -10.92
CA LEU A 90 11.70 -4.44 -10.64
C LEU A 90 10.76 -4.13 -11.82
N PRO A 91 10.02 -5.10 -12.35
CA PRO A 91 8.97 -4.86 -13.33
C PRO A 91 7.95 -3.85 -12.80
N ILE A 92 7.44 -2.98 -13.69
CA ILE A 92 6.51 -1.92 -13.28
C ILE A 92 5.20 -2.45 -12.70
N ASP A 93 4.74 -3.62 -13.17
CA ASP A 93 3.56 -4.33 -12.69
C ASP A 93 3.77 -5.05 -11.34
N GLU A 94 5.01 -5.07 -10.84
CA GLU A 94 5.39 -5.55 -9.50
C GLU A 94 5.64 -4.40 -8.51
N ALA A 95 5.68 -3.15 -8.97
CA ALA A 95 6.07 -2.00 -8.16
C ALA A 95 5.22 -1.79 -6.89
N ASN A 96 3.94 -2.18 -6.92
CA ASN A 96 3.04 -2.10 -5.76
C ASN A 96 3.11 -3.32 -4.83
N GLY A 97 3.84 -4.38 -5.19
CA GLY A 97 3.76 -5.68 -4.50
C GLY A 97 2.41 -6.35 -4.70
N ASN A 98 1.88 -7.02 -3.67
CA ASN A 98 0.48 -7.42 -3.65
C ASN A 98 -0.40 -6.19 -3.38
N PHE A 99 -1.48 -6.04 -4.12
CA PHE A 99 -2.27 -4.82 -4.11
C PHE A 99 -3.75 -5.05 -4.43
N VAL A 100 -4.56 -4.05 -4.10
CA VAL A 100 -5.95 -3.89 -4.60
C VAL A 100 -6.10 -2.47 -5.13
N VAL A 101 -6.77 -2.30 -6.27
CA VAL A 101 -7.19 -0.99 -6.79
C VAL A 101 -8.71 -0.96 -6.83
N LEU A 102 -9.30 0.04 -6.16
CA LEU A 102 -10.72 0.35 -6.23
C LEU A 102 -10.97 1.51 -7.18
N ASP A 103 -11.93 1.37 -8.08
CA ASP A 103 -12.62 2.49 -8.72
C ASP A 103 -13.74 2.96 -7.79
N ILE A 104 -13.63 4.21 -7.33
CA ILE A 104 -14.60 4.84 -6.41
C ILE A 104 -15.50 5.85 -7.15
N GLY A 105 -15.46 5.86 -8.48
CA GLY A 105 -16.24 6.73 -9.35
C GLY A 105 -15.57 8.05 -9.69
N SER A 106 -16.13 8.77 -10.65
CA SER A 106 -15.66 10.10 -11.10
C SER A 106 -14.19 10.12 -11.57
N GLY A 107 -13.66 8.97 -12.02
CA GLY A 107 -12.26 8.84 -12.42
C GLY A 107 -11.27 8.83 -11.25
N LEU A 108 -11.74 8.63 -10.02
CA LEU A 108 -10.91 8.51 -8.83
C LEU A 108 -10.70 7.03 -8.48
N PHE A 109 -9.48 6.71 -8.07
CA PHE A 109 -9.07 5.36 -7.71
C PHE A 109 -8.35 5.36 -6.36
N VAL A 110 -8.46 4.25 -5.63
CA VAL A 110 -7.70 4.01 -4.40
C VAL A 110 -6.83 2.78 -4.62
N ASN A 111 -5.52 2.95 -4.46
CA ASN A 111 -4.55 1.87 -4.49
C ASN A 111 -4.14 1.48 -3.06
N TYR A 112 -4.29 0.21 -2.71
CA TYR A 112 -3.78 -0.39 -1.49
C TYR A 112 -2.60 -1.25 -1.88
N ALA A 113 -1.40 -0.90 -1.45
CA ALA A 113 -0.17 -1.55 -1.86
C ALA A 113 0.48 -2.32 -0.69
N HIS A 114 1.49 -3.13 -1.02
CA HIS A 114 2.36 -3.81 -0.06
C HIS A 114 1.60 -4.75 0.89
N MET A 115 0.53 -5.36 0.39
CA MET A 115 -0.30 -6.29 1.16
C MET A 115 0.45 -7.61 1.41
N ARG A 116 0.15 -8.27 2.53
CA ARG A 116 0.75 -9.56 2.86
C ARG A 116 0.33 -10.62 1.81
N PRO A 117 1.22 -11.52 1.38
CA PRO A 117 0.86 -12.61 0.46
C PRO A 117 -0.31 -13.47 0.99
N GLY A 118 -1.27 -13.80 0.14
CA GLY A 118 -2.44 -14.60 0.46
C GLY A 118 -3.44 -13.92 1.41
N SER A 119 -3.34 -12.60 1.60
CA SER A 119 -4.19 -11.89 2.55
C SER A 119 -5.42 -11.25 1.92
N ILE A 120 -5.40 -11.00 0.61
CA ILE A 120 -6.45 -10.29 -0.12
C ILE A 120 -7.73 -11.13 -0.12
N LYS A 121 -8.86 -10.48 0.18
CA LYS A 121 -10.19 -11.11 0.34
C LYS A 121 -11.13 -10.83 -0.82
N VAL A 122 -10.74 -9.95 -1.73
CA VAL A 122 -11.55 -9.53 -2.88
C VAL A 122 -10.89 -9.92 -4.21
N LYS A 123 -11.71 -10.08 -5.24
CA LYS A 123 -11.26 -10.35 -6.62
C LYS A 123 -11.72 -9.26 -7.58
N LEU A 124 -11.11 -9.25 -8.76
CA LEU A 124 -11.49 -8.34 -9.85
C LEU A 124 -13.01 -8.37 -10.09
N GLY A 125 -13.63 -7.20 -10.15
CA GLY A 125 -15.06 -7.01 -10.36
C GLY A 125 -15.94 -7.05 -9.09
N ASP A 126 -15.39 -7.44 -7.94
CA ASP A 126 -16.14 -7.38 -6.67
C ASP A 126 -16.50 -5.93 -6.31
N LYS A 127 -17.69 -5.76 -5.73
CA LYS A 127 -18.12 -4.49 -5.13
C LYS A 127 -17.85 -4.54 -3.63
N VAL A 128 -17.33 -3.45 -3.10
CA VAL A 128 -17.05 -3.28 -1.67
C VAL A 128 -17.73 -2.02 -1.15
N GLN A 129 -18.11 -2.06 0.11
CA GLN A 129 -18.54 -0.90 0.87
C GLN A 129 -17.39 -0.39 1.74
N ARG A 130 -17.42 0.90 2.07
CA ARG A 130 -16.50 1.47 3.04
C ARG A 130 -16.52 0.65 4.34
N GLY A 131 -15.34 0.24 4.79
CA GLY A 131 -15.15 -0.57 5.98
C GLY A 131 -15.11 -2.07 5.73
N ASP A 132 -15.43 -2.55 4.53
CA ASP A 132 -15.21 -3.95 4.16
C ASP A 132 -13.71 -4.27 4.20
N GLN A 133 -13.37 -5.48 4.65
CA GLN A 133 -12.00 -5.97 4.56
C GLN A 133 -11.69 -6.36 3.12
N ILE A 134 -10.58 -5.83 2.60
CA ILE A 134 -10.08 -6.08 1.25
C ILE A 134 -8.87 -7.01 1.25
#